data_AF-A0A7X6UYC2-F1
#
_entry.id   AF-A0A7X6UYC2-F1
#
_cell.length_a   1.000
_cell.length_b   1.000
_cell.length_c   1.000
_cell.angle_alpha   90.00
_cell.angle_beta   90.00
_cell.angle_gamma   90.00
#
_symmetry.space_group_name_H-M   'P 1'
#
loop_
_entity.id
_entity.type
_entity.pdbx_description
1 polymer ?
#
loop_
_entity_poly.entity_id
_entity_poly.type
_entity_poly.pdbx_seq_one_letter_code
_entity_poly.pdbx_strand_id
1 'polypeptide(L)'
;MVNLPFPKKIEFFAENLNYGRQVNLKDGVALTDSTKYCYDDDPWYCENHFGDLYTWSMAMGLPAACDSVELGGNERCLMPTEKFGSHGKITGICPKGWHIMNGSDFVGVLLAINAARTVQSPVGWNDAGNWSGFSALPGGGGGGGEFSGLGKILSFGSQNK
;
A
#
# COMPACT_ATOMS: atom_id res chain seq x y z
N MET A 1 11.71 -27.37 -16.83
CA MET A 1 11.96 -25.94 -16.58
C MET A 1 10.63 -25.23 -16.64
N VAL A 2 10.13 -24.72 -15.51
CA VAL A 2 8.87 -23.95 -15.49
C VAL A 2 9.24 -22.52 -15.89
N ASN A 3 8.78 -22.10 -17.06
CA ASN A 3 8.99 -20.75 -17.55
C ASN A 3 7.95 -19.86 -16.88
N LEU A 4 8.26 -19.40 -15.67
CA LEU A 4 7.41 -18.44 -14.96
C LEU A 4 7.55 -17.08 -15.68
N PRO A 5 6.43 -16.40 -16.02
CA PRO A 5 6.46 -15.15 -16.77
C PRO A 5 6.84 -14.01 -15.81
N PHE A 6 8.07 -14.01 -15.32
CA PHE A 6 8.55 -12.90 -14.52
C PHE A 6 8.91 -11.74 -15.44
N PRO A 7 8.43 -10.52 -15.13
CA PRO A 7 8.78 -9.34 -15.91
C PRO A 7 10.31 -9.13 -15.92
N LYS A 8 10.88 -8.88 -17.11
CA LYS A 8 12.33 -8.63 -17.30
C LYS A 8 12.83 -7.36 -16.59
N LYS A 9 11.92 -6.49 -16.14
CA LYS A 9 12.16 -5.27 -15.39
C LYS A 9 10.92 -4.98 -14.55
N ILE A 10 11.11 -4.67 -13.27
CA ILE A 10 10.03 -4.22 -12.39
C ILE A 10 10.31 -2.76 -12.02
N GLU A 11 9.29 -1.92 -12.12
CA GLU A 11 9.34 -0.50 -11.82
C GLU A 11 8.36 -0.22 -10.69
N PHE A 12 8.81 0.55 -9.71
CA PHE A 12 8.03 0.94 -8.54
C PHE A 12 8.04 2.45 -8.43
N PHE A 13 7.11 2.97 -7.64
CA PHE A 13 7.22 4.34 -7.22
C PHE A 13 8.55 4.58 -6.54
N ALA A 14 9.25 5.62 -6.99
CA ALA A 14 10.36 6.18 -6.23
C ALA A 14 9.84 6.86 -4.96
N GLU A 15 8.58 7.34 -5.01
CA GLU A 15 7.93 8.00 -3.89
C GLU A 15 6.55 7.48 -3.41
N ASN A 16 6.35 7.51 -2.09
CA ASN A 16 5.17 7.07 -1.38
C ASN A 16 4.00 7.95 -1.80
N LEU A 17 2.82 7.38 -2.02
CA LEU A 17 1.70 8.22 -2.42
C LEU A 17 1.33 9.15 -1.26
N ASN A 18 1.52 10.45 -1.50
CA ASN A 18 1.15 11.50 -0.56
C ASN A 18 -0.01 12.34 -1.12
N TYR A 19 -1.22 11.86 -0.94
CA TYR A 19 -2.42 12.44 -1.53
C TYR A 19 -3.54 12.58 -0.49
N GLY A 20 -4.20 13.74 -0.53
CA GLY A 20 -5.34 14.01 0.32
C GLY A 20 -5.01 14.66 1.66
N ARG A 21 -6.07 14.99 2.39
CA ARG A 21 -6.01 15.66 3.70
C ARG A 21 -5.95 14.61 4.81
N GLN A 22 -5.03 14.80 5.75
CA GLN A 22 -4.98 13.97 6.94
C GLN A 22 -6.25 14.14 7.78
N VAL A 23 -6.81 13.02 8.20
CA VAL A 23 -7.85 12.90 9.22
C VAL A 23 -7.38 11.93 10.29
N ASN A 24 -7.92 12.07 11.50
CA ASN A 24 -7.57 11.15 12.58
C ASN A 24 -8.41 9.88 12.46
N LEU A 25 -7.76 8.73 12.57
CA LEU A 25 -8.40 7.42 12.59
C LEU A 25 -9.36 7.30 13.77
N LYS A 26 -9.00 7.90 14.91
CA LYS A 26 -9.82 7.93 16.15
C LYS A 26 -11.12 8.72 15.99
N ASP A 27 -11.17 9.65 15.05
CA ASP A 27 -12.40 10.42 14.80
C ASP A 27 -13.43 9.56 14.05
N GLY A 28 -13.04 8.39 13.51
CA GLY A 28 -13.94 7.44 12.83
C GLY A 28 -14.47 7.94 11.50
N VAL A 29 -13.86 8.99 10.96
CA VAL A 29 -14.38 9.76 9.84
C VAL A 29 -13.54 9.49 8.58
N ALA A 30 -13.95 8.50 7.80
CA ALA A 30 -13.54 8.42 6.39
C ALA A 30 -14.44 9.37 5.59
N LEU A 31 -14.06 10.65 5.48
CA LEU A 31 -14.81 11.61 4.69
C LEU A 31 -14.07 11.93 3.40
N THR A 32 -14.55 11.33 2.32
CA THR A 32 -14.26 11.64 0.90
C THR A 32 -13.04 10.96 0.29
N ASP A 33 -13.04 10.88 -1.05
CA ASP A 33 -12.03 10.25 -1.92
C ASP A 33 -10.64 10.93 -1.86
N SER A 34 -10.39 11.82 -0.90
CA SER A 34 -9.17 12.61 -0.77
C SER A 34 -8.75 12.78 0.70
N THR A 35 -8.95 11.74 1.52
CA THR A 35 -8.40 11.64 2.88
C THR A 35 -7.28 10.62 3.01
N LYS A 36 -6.47 10.82 4.04
CA LYS A 36 -5.41 9.91 4.44
C LYS A 36 -5.29 9.85 5.95
N TYR A 37 -4.62 8.83 6.45
CA TYR A 37 -4.27 8.70 7.86
C TYR A 37 -2.76 8.65 8.00
N CYS A 38 -2.25 9.32 9.03
CA CYS A 38 -0.86 9.15 9.45
C CYS A 38 -0.83 8.20 10.63
N TYR A 39 0.23 7.40 10.75
CA TYR A 39 0.36 6.50 11.88
C TYR A 39 0.25 7.29 13.21
N ASP A 40 -0.50 6.75 14.17
CA ASP A 40 -0.80 7.39 15.47
C ASP A 40 -1.46 8.78 15.37
N ASP A 41 -2.12 9.09 14.24
CA ASP A 41 -2.70 10.40 13.96
C ASP A 41 -1.67 11.56 13.97
N ASP A 42 -0.38 11.25 13.88
CA ASP A 42 0.70 12.24 13.90
C ASP A 42 1.23 12.50 12.48
N PRO A 43 1.06 13.74 11.95
CA PRO A 43 1.58 14.13 10.63
C PRO A 43 3.05 13.81 10.43
N TRP A 44 3.84 13.76 11.51
CA TRP A 44 5.26 13.44 11.47
C TRP A 44 5.54 12.13 10.74
N TYR A 45 4.72 11.08 10.91
CA TYR A 45 4.94 9.79 10.23
C TYR A 45 4.73 9.89 8.72
N CYS A 46 3.76 10.67 8.26
CA CYS A 46 3.55 10.95 6.85
C CYS A 46 4.69 11.78 6.25
N GLU A 47 5.15 12.79 6.98
CA GLU A 47 6.21 13.71 6.54
C GLU A 47 7.61 13.06 6.57
N ASN A 48 7.84 12.09 7.46
CA ASN A 48 9.12 11.39 7.63
C ASN A 48 9.15 10.02 6.94
N HIS A 49 8.48 9.94 5.79
CA HIS A 49 8.55 8.84 4.82
C HIS A 49 7.89 7.50 5.21
N PHE A 50 7.43 7.30 6.44
CA PHE A 50 6.64 6.11 6.83
C PHE A 50 5.34 6.01 6.01
N GLY A 51 4.90 7.16 5.50
CA GLY A 51 3.91 7.30 4.45
C GLY A 51 2.47 7.26 4.93
N ASP A 52 1.58 7.48 3.98
CA ASP A 52 0.16 7.72 4.22
C ASP A 52 -0.62 6.41 4.19
N LEU A 53 -1.46 6.19 5.19
CA LEU A 53 -2.38 5.06 5.22
C LEU A 53 -3.70 5.47 4.54
N TYR A 54 -4.21 4.58 3.70
CA TYR A 54 -5.49 4.72 3.00
C TYR A 54 -6.40 3.56 3.36
N THR A 55 -7.71 3.78 3.35
CA THR A 55 -8.64 2.64 3.43
C THR A 55 -8.50 1.78 2.17
N TRP A 56 -8.94 0.54 2.27
CA TRP A 56 -8.83 -0.39 1.15
C TRP A 56 -9.63 0.12 -0.05
N SER A 57 -10.87 0.56 0.16
CA SER A 57 -11.70 1.12 -0.91
C SER A 57 -11.02 2.32 -1.60
N MET A 58 -10.44 3.25 -0.83
CA MET A 58 -9.75 4.41 -1.37
C MET A 58 -8.52 4.02 -2.19
N ALA A 59 -7.67 3.15 -1.63
CA ALA A 59 -6.49 2.68 -2.33
C ALA A 59 -6.90 2.08 -3.69
N MET A 60 -7.90 1.20 -3.69
CA MET A 60 -8.40 0.50 -4.88
C MET A 60 -9.25 1.37 -5.83
N GLY A 61 -9.58 2.61 -5.46
CA GLY A 61 -10.47 3.49 -6.25
C GLY A 61 -11.92 2.99 -6.30
N LEU A 62 -12.41 2.41 -5.20
CA LEU A 62 -13.74 1.84 -5.03
C LEU A 62 -14.61 2.74 -4.14
N PRO A 63 -15.95 2.61 -4.20
CA PRO A 63 -16.84 3.29 -3.27
C PRO A 63 -16.51 2.95 -1.80
N ALA A 64 -16.58 3.94 -0.91
CA ALA A 64 -16.28 3.76 0.52
C ALA A 64 -17.09 2.62 1.19
N ALA A 65 -18.30 2.35 0.71
CA ALA A 65 -19.12 1.25 1.21
C ALA A 65 -18.42 -0.12 1.09
N CYS A 66 -17.50 -0.28 0.14
CA CYS A 66 -16.71 -1.48 -0.06
C CYS A 66 -15.74 -1.82 1.10
N ASP A 67 -15.51 -0.91 2.05
CA ASP A 67 -14.78 -1.24 3.28
C ASP A 67 -15.62 -2.05 4.27
N SER A 68 -16.94 -2.13 4.05
CA SER A 68 -17.90 -2.83 4.93
C SER A 68 -18.80 -3.83 4.19
N VAL A 69 -18.75 -3.85 2.86
CA VAL A 69 -19.58 -4.66 1.98
C VAL A 69 -18.67 -5.45 1.05
N GLU A 70 -18.99 -6.73 0.85
CA GLU A 70 -18.26 -7.57 -0.09
C GLU A 70 -18.30 -7.00 -1.52
N LEU A 71 -17.17 -7.09 -2.22
CA LEU A 71 -17.07 -6.75 -3.64
C LEU A 71 -18.10 -7.52 -4.47
N GLY A 72 -18.94 -6.79 -5.20
CA GLY A 72 -20.02 -7.38 -6.00
C GLY A 72 -21.24 -7.83 -5.19
N GLY A 73 -21.25 -7.60 -3.88
CA GLY A 73 -22.34 -8.04 -3.01
C GLY A 73 -23.64 -7.27 -3.21
N ASN A 74 -23.57 -5.99 -3.61
CA ASN A 74 -24.73 -5.16 -3.96
C ASN A 74 -24.32 -3.89 -4.73
N GLU A 75 -25.27 -3.03 -5.05
CA GLU A 75 -25.09 -1.79 -5.81
C GLU A 75 -24.20 -0.74 -5.13
N ARG A 76 -23.94 -0.85 -3.82
CA ARG A 76 -23.05 0.06 -3.09
C ARG A 76 -21.59 -0.32 -3.24
N CYS A 77 -21.30 -1.58 -3.58
CA CYS A 77 -19.96 -2.07 -3.83
C CYS A 77 -19.95 -3.00 -5.04
N LEU A 78 -19.92 -2.39 -6.23
CA LEU A 78 -19.91 -3.13 -7.48
C LEU A 78 -18.53 -3.72 -7.77
N MET A 79 -18.50 -4.84 -8.48
CA MET A 79 -17.26 -5.38 -9.02
C MET A 79 -16.65 -4.38 -10.02
N PRO A 80 -15.37 -3.99 -9.85
CA PRO A 80 -14.69 -3.14 -10.81
C PRO A 80 -14.50 -3.88 -12.15
N THR A 81 -14.46 -3.11 -13.24
CA THR A 81 -14.23 -3.62 -14.60
C THR A 81 -12.77 -3.98 -14.86
N GLU A 82 -11.84 -3.41 -14.10
CA GLU A 82 -10.41 -3.76 -14.15
C GLU A 82 -10.18 -5.18 -13.60
N LYS A 83 -9.19 -5.90 -14.15
CA LYS A 83 -8.86 -7.25 -13.67
C LYS A 83 -8.40 -7.17 -12.22
N PHE A 84 -9.05 -7.95 -11.35
CA PHE A 84 -8.73 -8.07 -9.92
C PHE A 84 -7.94 -9.35 -9.62
N GLY A 85 -7.35 -9.41 -8.43
CA GLY A 85 -6.63 -10.59 -7.93
C GLY A 85 -5.10 -10.53 -8.14
N SER A 86 -4.43 -11.67 -7.97
CA SER A 86 -2.95 -11.74 -7.87
C SER A 86 -2.17 -11.26 -9.10
N HIS A 87 -2.83 -11.12 -10.25
CA HIS A 87 -2.25 -10.57 -11.49
C HIS A 87 -2.99 -9.32 -11.99
N GLY A 88 -3.99 -8.87 -11.23
CA GLY A 88 -4.80 -7.71 -11.55
C GLY A 88 -3.98 -6.42 -11.44
N LYS A 89 -4.08 -5.55 -12.44
CA LYS A 89 -3.44 -4.23 -12.41
C LYS A 89 -4.54 -3.20 -12.24
N ILE A 90 -4.66 -2.73 -11.00
CA ILE A 90 -5.69 -1.77 -10.64
C ILE A 90 -5.01 -0.43 -10.43
N THR A 91 -5.44 0.57 -11.19
CA THR A 91 -4.88 1.92 -11.08
C THR A 91 -5.14 2.46 -9.68
N GLY A 92 -6.41 2.36 -9.24
CA GLY A 92 -6.84 2.87 -7.95
C GLY A 92 -6.46 4.34 -7.74
N ILE A 93 -5.89 4.64 -6.58
CA ILE A 93 -5.42 5.99 -6.21
C ILE A 93 -4.09 6.38 -6.90
N CYS A 94 -3.42 5.45 -7.58
CA CYS A 94 -2.15 5.73 -8.26
C CYS A 94 -2.35 6.65 -9.48
N PRO A 95 -1.37 7.51 -9.84
CA PRO A 95 -1.42 8.29 -11.06
C PRO A 95 -1.56 7.43 -12.33
N LYS A 96 -2.07 8.04 -13.40
CA LYS A 96 -2.24 7.36 -14.70
C LYS A 96 -0.95 6.66 -15.16
N GLY A 97 -1.06 5.38 -15.51
CA GLY A 97 0.06 4.55 -15.96
C GLY A 97 0.73 3.74 -14.84
N TRP A 98 0.36 3.99 -13.59
CA TRP A 98 0.77 3.21 -12.43
C TRP A 98 -0.39 2.37 -11.91
N HIS A 99 -0.08 1.33 -11.13
CA HIS A 99 -1.07 0.48 -10.48
C HIS A 99 -0.60 0.10 -9.08
N ILE A 100 -1.54 -0.26 -8.22
CA ILE A 100 -1.26 -0.77 -6.88
C ILE A 100 -0.57 -2.13 -7.00
N MET A 101 0.53 -2.33 -6.27
CA MET A 101 1.25 -3.59 -6.26
C MET A 101 0.29 -4.75 -5.96
N ASN A 102 0.19 -5.70 -6.91
CA ASN A 102 -0.54 -6.94 -6.72
C ASN A 102 0.41 -8.05 -6.20
N GLY A 103 -0.14 -9.23 -5.96
CA GLY A 103 0.63 -10.38 -5.48
C GLY A 103 1.80 -10.77 -6.39
N SER A 104 1.66 -10.61 -7.72
CA SER A 104 2.75 -10.90 -8.66
C SER A 104 3.85 -9.86 -8.64
N ASP A 105 3.51 -8.58 -8.47
CA ASP A 105 4.50 -7.52 -8.30
C ASP A 105 5.29 -7.76 -7.01
N PHE A 106 4.59 -8.07 -5.92
CA PHE A 106 5.20 -8.35 -4.62
C PHE A 106 6.10 -9.60 -4.66
N VAL A 107 5.63 -10.68 -5.27
CA VAL A 107 6.47 -11.88 -5.48
C VAL A 107 7.64 -11.57 -6.40
N GLY A 108 7.44 -10.74 -7.44
CA GLY A 108 8.51 -10.26 -8.31
C GLY A 108 9.58 -9.49 -7.55
N VAL A 109 9.17 -8.59 -6.64
CA VAL A 109 10.06 -7.90 -5.69
C VAL A 109 10.87 -8.93 -4.93
N LEU A 110 10.22 -9.84 -4.22
CA LEU A 110 10.89 -10.79 -3.32
C LEU A 110 11.81 -11.78 -4.04
N LEU A 111 11.42 -12.27 -5.23
CA LEU A 111 12.17 -13.25 -6.01
C LEU A 111 13.35 -12.64 -6.76
N ALA A 112 13.27 -11.37 -7.18
CA ALA A 112 14.38 -10.71 -7.87
C ALA A 112 15.64 -10.54 -6.98
N ILE A 113 15.51 -10.71 -5.66
CA ILE A 113 16.48 -10.24 -4.67
C ILE A 113 16.81 -11.26 -3.57
N ASN A 114 16.22 -12.46 -3.59
CA ASN A 114 16.53 -13.61 -2.71
C ASN A 114 16.44 -13.41 -1.18
N ALA A 115 15.97 -12.28 -0.65
CA ALA A 115 15.65 -12.11 0.78
C ALA A 115 14.83 -10.85 1.05
N ALA A 116 13.81 -10.91 1.90
CA ALA A 116 13.03 -9.72 2.31
C ALA A 116 13.91 -8.58 2.86
N ARG A 117 15.02 -8.90 3.54
CA ARG A 117 15.98 -7.92 4.07
C ARG A 117 16.62 -7.01 3.01
N THR A 118 16.61 -7.42 1.75
CA THR A 118 17.22 -6.67 0.63
C THR A 118 16.31 -5.55 0.09
N VAL A 119 15.01 -5.63 0.37
CA VAL A 119 14.04 -4.55 0.10
C VAL A 119 13.66 -3.77 1.35
N GLN A 120 14.00 -4.24 2.54
CA GLN A 120 13.72 -3.49 3.75
C GLN A 120 14.64 -2.28 3.85
N SER A 121 14.04 -1.15 4.22
CA SER A 121 14.77 0.06 4.57
C SER A 121 15.75 -0.21 5.72
N PRO A 122 16.97 0.36 5.72
CA PRO A 122 17.81 0.32 6.92
C PRO A 122 17.21 1.12 8.09
N VAL A 123 16.13 1.88 7.85
CA VAL A 123 15.40 2.65 8.87
C VAL A 123 14.15 1.89 9.31
N GLY A 124 13.88 1.88 10.61
CA GLY A 124 12.67 1.30 11.20
C GLY A 124 12.67 -0.22 11.36
N TRP A 125 13.51 -0.95 10.63
CA TRP A 125 13.73 -2.39 10.81
C TRP A 125 14.95 -2.66 11.68
N ASN A 126 14.94 -3.74 12.46
CA ASN A 126 16.05 -4.09 13.36
C ASN A 126 17.29 -4.65 12.64
N ASP A 127 17.16 -5.14 11.40
CA ASP A 127 18.25 -5.80 10.66
C ASP A 127 17.91 -5.86 9.15
N ALA A 128 18.16 -4.76 8.44
CA ALA A 128 17.79 -4.53 7.04
C ALA A 128 18.91 -3.85 6.25
N GLY A 129 18.94 -4.06 4.93
CA GLY A 129 20.12 -3.75 4.12
C GLY A 129 19.90 -2.95 2.83
N ASN A 130 18.66 -2.70 2.39
CA ASN A 130 18.33 -2.04 1.10
C ASN A 130 19.34 -2.32 -0.03
N TRP A 131 19.68 -3.59 -0.25
CA TRP A 131 20.65 -3.98 -1.27
C TRP A 131 20.05 -3.96 -2.69
N SER A 132 18.72 -3.86 -2.80
CA SER A 132 17.99 -3.80 -4.06
C SER A 132 17.87 -2.38 -4.64
N GLY A 133 18.10 -1.34 -3.83
CA GLY A 133 17.75 0.04 -4.15
C GLY A 133 16.26 0.37 -3.94
N PHE A 134 15.44 -0.61 -3.59
CA PHE A 134 14.07 -0.42 -3.10
C PHE A 134 14.04 -0.53 -1.59
N SER A 135 13.24 0.32 -0.96
CA SER A 135 13.13 0.36 0.47
C SER A 135 11.71 0.46 0.99
N ALA A 136 11.28 -0.66 1.51
CA ALA A 136 10.11 -0.83 2.32
C ALA A 136 10.33 -0.28 3.73
N LEU A 137 9.62 0.78 4.13
CA LEU A 137 9.55 1.20 5.53
C LEU A 137 8.47 0.43 6.30
N PRO A 138 8.72 0.06 7.57
CA PRO A 138 7.71 -0.60 8.40
C PRO A 138 6.74 0.44 8.99
N GLY A 139 5.95 1.09 8.14
CA GLY A 139 4.99 2.14 8.51
C GLY A 139 3.82 1.66 9.38
N GLY A 140 3.64 0.33 9.52
CA GLY A 140 2.51 -0.23 10.24
C GLY A 140 1.19 -0.06 9.48
N GLY A 141 0.09 -0.07 10.21
CA GLY A 141 -1.25 0.13 9.67
C GLY A 141 -2.21 0.61 10.74
N GLY A 142 -3.42 0.94 10.32
CA GLY A 142 -4.50 1.39 11.18
C GLY A 142 -5.85 0.82 10.75
N GLY A 143 -6.71 0.53 11.72
CA GLY A 143 -8.06 0.05 11.50
C GLY A 143 -8.82 -0.06 12.82
N GLY A 144 -10.15 0.09 12.78
CA GLY A 144 -10.98 0.00 13.98
C GLY A 144 -10.68 1.05 15.07
N GLY A 145 -10.07 2.19 14.70
CA GLY A 145 -9.67 3.24 15.63
C GLY A 145 -8.29 3.06 16.26
N GLU A 146 -7.56 1.99 15.92
CA GLU A 146 -6.26 1.68 16.51
C GLU A 146 -5.16 1.56 15.46
N PHE A 147 -3.92 1.83 15.87
CA PHE A 147 -2.71 1.69 15.07
C PHE A 147 -1.84 0.56 15.59
N SER A 148 -1.20 -0.18 14.70
CA SER A 148 -0.32 -1.29 15.09
C SER A 148 0.76 -1.57 14.05
N GLY A 149 1.81 -2.30 14.46
CA GLY A 149 2.80 -2.84 13.53
C GLY A 149 3.88 -1.87 13.06
N LEU A 150 3.98 -0.65 13.60
CA LEU A 150 5.14 0.22 13.35
C LEU A 150 6.44 -0.51 13.71
N GLY A 151 7.44 -0.43 12.82
CA GLY A 151 8.72 -1.14 12.99
C GLY A 151 8.67 -2.65 12.71
N LYS A 152 7.49 -3.20 12.37
CA LYS A 152 7.28 -4.66 12.23
C LYS A 152 6.55 -5.06 10.95
N ILE A 153 5.63 -4.23 10.47
CA ILE A 153 4.73 -4.54 9.38
C ILE A 153 4.92 -3.51 8.28
N LEU A 154 4.92 -4.06 7.08
CA LEU A 154 4.95 -3.35 5.83
C LEU A 154 3.58 -3.42 5.19
N SER A 155 2.98 -2.27 4.89
CA SER A 155 1.65 -2.19 4.26
C SER A 155 1.78 -1.68 2.82
N PHE A 156 1.31 -2.47 1.85
CA PHE A 156 1.36 -2.15 0.42
C PHE A 156 0.17 -1.27 0.00
N GLY A 157 0.08 -0.10 0.63
CA GLY A 157 -0.65 1.09 0.20
C GLY A 157 0.13 2.37 0.50
N SER A 158 1.30 2.21 1.13
CA SER A 158 2.20 3.24 1.60
C SER A 158 3.63 2.68 1.59
N GLN A 159 4.38 2.74 0.47
CA GLN A 159 5.84 2.63 0.56
C GLN A 159 6.72 3.64 -0.19
N ASN A 160 7.64 4.19 0.61
CA ASN A 160 9.01 4.72 0.51
C ASN A 160 9.67 4.46 1.85
N LYS A 161 10.97 4.63 2.16
CA LYS A 161 12.23 4.99 1.50
C LYS A 161 13.31 4.12 2.14
#